data_AF-A0A183CKQ4-F1
#
_entry.id   AF-A0A183CKQ4-F1
#
_cell.length_a   1.000
_cell.length_b   1.000
_cell.length_c   1.000
_cell.angle_alpha   90.00
_cell.angle_beta   90.00
_cell.angle_gamma   90.00
#
_symmetry.space_group_name_H-M   'P 1'
#
loop_
_entity.id
_entity.type
_entity.pdbx_description
1 polymer ?
#
loop_
_entity_poly.entity_id
_entity_poly.type
_entity_poly.pdbx_seq_one_letter_code
_entity_poly.pdbx_strand_id
1 'polypeptide(L)'
;MIIRTDHRPEFGHEQNGTRMEVQQDEHRQFSATFVECANTMRGNCHGIDNKIFSSECVTLFEFRPAAVRVEGNSRAFEEGFIRVPIACQCRLRRKIGHGIYSS
;
A
#
# COMPACT_ATOMS: atom_id res chain seq x y z
N MET A 1 5.93 -11.12 3.00
CA MET A 1 5.62 -9.81 3.62
C MET A 1 6.94 -9.14 3.95
N ILE A 2 7.03 -7.82 3.79
CA ILE A 2 8.18 -7.00 4.19
C ILE A 2 7.70 -6.06 5.29
N ILE A 3 8.49 -5.93 6.36
CA ILE A 3 8.23 -5.02 7.46
C ILE A 3 9.43 -4.09 7.58
N ARG A 4 9.18 -2.78 7.57
CA ARG A 4 10.16 -1.74 7.90
C ARG A 4 9.65 -0.96 9.11
N THR A 5 10.24 -1.19 10.27
CA THR A 5 9.93 -0.46 11.50
C THR A 5 10.60 0.90 11.49
N ASP A 6 9.98 1.87 12.16
CA ASP A 6 10.48 3.25 12.31
C ASP A 6 10.91 3.91 10.98
N HIS A 7 10.26 3.53 9.88
CA HIS A 7 10.61 4.01 8.56
C HIS A 7 10.28 5.49 8.41
N ARG A 8 11.25 6.27 7.93
CA ARG A 8 11.16 7.71 7.70
C ARG A 8 11.15 7.99 6.18
N PRO A 9 9.98 7.93 5.52
CA PRO A 9 9.90 8.22 4.10
C PRO A 9 10.13 9.71 3.83
N GLU A 10 10.97 10.02 2.83
CA GLU A 10 11.11 11.38 2.29
C GLU A 10 10.00 11.71 1.28
N PHE A 11 9.36 10.68 0.73
CA PHE A 11 8.30 10.79 -0.27
C PHE A 11 7.13 9.88 0.06
N GLY A 12 5.93 10.34 -0.29
CA GLY A 12 4.68 9.59 -0.14
C GLY A 12 3.70 9.89 -1.27
N HIS A 13 2.53 9.27 -1.19
CA HIS A 13 1.41 9.60 -2.08
C HIS A 13 0.21 10.02 -1.25
N GLU A 14 -0.48 11.08 -1.67
CA GLU A 14 -1.77 11.49 -1.09
C GLU A 14 -2.91 10.57 -1.60
N GLN A 15 -4.12 10.74 -1.08
CA GLN A 15 -5.33 10.00 -1.44
C GLN A 15 -5.69 10.06 -2.93
N ASN A 16 -5.44 11.19 -3.58
CA ASN A 16 -5.63 11.37 -5.03
C ASN A 16 -4.52 10.70 -5.88
N GLY A 17 -3.49 10.13 -5.23
CA GLY A 17 -2.32 9.55 -5.91
C GLY A 17 -1.22 10.54 -6.27
N THR A 18 -1.36 11.82 -5.91
CA THR A 18 -0.32 12.84 -6.09
C THR A 18 0.91 12.47 -5.27
N ARG A 19 2.09 12.58 -5.87
CA ARG A 19 3.37 12.34 -5.19
C ARG A 19 3.76 13.57 -4.37
N MET A 20 4.06 13.34 -3.11
CA MET A 20 4.32 14.37 -2.12
C MET A 20 5.71 14.16 -1.51
N GLU A 21 6.42 15.25 -1.24
CA GLU A 21 7.54 15.29 -0.32
C GLU A 21 7.02 15.33 1.11
N VAL A 22 7.67 14.60 2.01
CA VAL A 22 7.35 14.52 3.43
C VAL A 22 8.44 15.24 4.20
N GLN A 23 8.06 16.14 5.11
CA GLN A 23 9.01 16.88 5.92
C GLN A 23 9.78 15.95 6.86
N GLN A 24 11.11 16.01 6.80
CA GLN A 24 12.03 15.22 7.62
C GLN A 24 13.19 16.10 8.10
N ASP A 25 12.89 17.04 9.00
CA ASP A 25 13.88 18.00 9.51
C ASP A 25 13.84 18.08 11.06
N GLU A 26 14.47 19.12 11.63
CA GLU A 26 14.53 19.33 13.08
C GLU A 26 13.19 19.75 13.70
N HIS A 27 12.27 20.32 12.91
CA HIS A 27 10.99 20.82 13.39
C HIS A 27 9.92 19.74 13.36
N ARG A 28 9.90 18.93 12.29
CA ARG A 28 8.91 17.86 12.11
C ARG A 28 9.53 16.65 11.44
N GLN A 29 9.13 15.48 11.91
CA GLN A 29 9.53 14.19 11.38
C GLN A 29 8.33 13.27 11.30
N PHE A 30 8.21 12.55 10.18
CA PHE A 30 7.22 11.50 10.04
C PHE A 30 7.91 10.13 10.12
N SER A 31 7.40 9.27 10.99
CA SER A 31 7.84 7.88 11.07
C SER A 31 6.65 6.94 11.22
N ALA A 32 6.71 5.79 10.56
CA ALA A 32 5.70 4.76 10.67
C ALA A 32 6.31 3.37 10.39
N THR A 33 5.62 2.33 10.87
CA THR A 33 5.93 0.96 10.45
C THR A 33 5.26 0.69 9.11
N PHE A 34 6.05 0.35 8.10
CA PHE A 34 5.56 -0.01 6.77
C PHE A 34 5.47 -1.54 6.70
N VAL A 35 4.28 -2.07 6.41
CA VAL A 35 4.03 -3.50 6.22
C VAL A 35 3.42 -3.72 4.84
N GLU A 36 4.18 -4.33 3.94
CA GLU A 36 3.76 -4.54 2.55
C GLU A 36 3.95 -5.98 2.08
N CYS A 37 3.27 -6.33 0.99
CA CYS A 37 3.51 -7.62 0.34
C CYS A 37 4.91 -7.67 -0.27
N ALA A 38 5.66 -8.75 0.01
CA ALA A 38 7.03 -8.92 -0.49
C ALA A 38 7.10 -9.12 -2.01
N ASN A 39 5.99 -9.53 -2.61
CA ASN A 39 5.92 -9.90 -4.00
C ASN A 39 4.95 -8.95 -4.69
N THR A 40 5.45 -8.05 -5.52
CA THR A 40 4.64 -7.13 -6.33
C THR A 40 3.95 -7.84 -7.50
N MET A 41 4.38 -9.07 -7.82
CA MET A 41 3.93 -9.87 -8.96
C MET A 41 2.59 -10.61 -8.75
N ARG A 42 1.72 -10.17 -7.83
CA ARG A 42 0.39 -10.79 -7.60
C ARG A 42 0.44 -12.32 -7.48
N GLY A 43 1.43 -12.85 -6.76
CA GLY A 43 1.56 -14.29 -6.56
C GLY A 43 0.35 -14.86 -5.81
N ASN A 44 -0.01 -16.12 -6.10
CA ASN A 44 -1.02 -16.84 -5.32
C ASN A 44 -0.61 -16.86 -3.85
N CYS A 45 -1.58 -16.69 -2.96
CA CYS A 45 -1.34 -16.82 -1.53
C CYS A 45 -0.98 -18.27 -1.19
N HIS A 46 -0.10 -18.43 -0.20
CA HIS A 46 0.24 -19.76 0.32
C HIS A 46 -1.00 -20.42 0.95
N GLY A 47 -1.22 -21.70 0.65
CA GLY A 47 -2.26 -22.53 1.28
C GLY A 47 -3.67 -22.42 0.66
N ILE A 48 -3.83 -21.80 -0.51
CA ILE A 48 -5.13 -21.68 -1.18
C ILE A 48 -5.40 -22.84 -2.13
N ASP A 49 -6.61 -23.39 -2.07
CA ASP A 49 -7.11 -24.32 -3.10
C ASP A 49 -7.33 -23.57 -4.42
N ASN A 50 -6.33 -23.65 -5.29
CA ASN A 50 -6.32 -23.01 -6.59
C ASN A 50 -7.29 -23.66 -7.60
N LYS A 51 -7.97 -24.78 -7.27
CA LYS A 51 -9.05 -25.32 -8.11
C LYS A 51 -10.33 -24.50 -7.96
N ILE A 52 -10.63 -24.07 -6.74
CA ILE A 52 -11.88 -23.39 -6.39
C ILE A 52 -11.69 -21.87 -6.32
N PHE A 53 -10.50 -21.39 -5.98
CA PHE A 53 -10.24 -19.96 -5.79
C PHE A 53 -9.08 -19.47 -6.68
N SER A 54 -9.17 -18.21 -7.11
CA SER A 54 -7.98 -17.42 -7.41
C SER A 54 -7.63 -16.58 -6.19
N SER A 55 -6.34 -16.32 -6.00
CA SER A 55 -5.84 -15.61 -4.82
C SER A 55 -4.78 -14.59 -5.22
N GLU A 56 -4.70 -13.51 -4.45
CA GLU A 56 -3.72 -12.45 -4.65
C GLU A 56 -3.32 -11.87 -3.29
N CYS A 57 -2.02 -11.73 -3.06
CA CYS A 57 -1.49 -10.95 -1.95
C CYS A 57 -1.63 -9.45 -2.27
N VAL A 58 -2.41 -8.72 -1.46
CA VAL A 58 -2.70 -7.29 -1.64
C VAL A 58 -2.19 -6.52 -0.43
N THR A 59 -1.41 -5.46 -0.67
CA THR A 59 -1.03 -4.52 0.38
C THR A 59 -2.22 -3.64 0.73
N LEU A 60 -2.55 -3.58 2.01
CA LEU A 60 -3.52 -2.62 2.55
C LEU A 60 -2.81 -1.35 2.99
N PHE A 61 -3.52 -0.24 2.90
CA PHE A 61 -2.99 1.07 3.20
C PHE A 61 -3.94 1.86 4.09
N GLU A 62 -3.37 2.74 4.89
CA GLU A 62 -4.10 3.80 5.59
C GLU A 62 -3.53 5.17 5.20
N PHE A 63 -4.26 6.24 5.50
CA PHE A 63 -3.79 7.60 5.33
C PHE A 63 -3.42 8.16 6.71
N ARG A 64 -2.16 8.58 6.87
CA ARG A 64 -1.66 9.16 8.11
C ARG A 64 -1.33 10.64 7.92
N PRO A 65 -1.61 11.48 8.92
CA PRO A 65 -1.26 12.90 8.86
C PRO A 65 0.27 13.07 8.82
N ALA A 66 0.74 13.98 7.99
CA ALA A 66 2.14 14.36 7.84
C ALA A 66 2.25 15.80 7.31
N ALA A 67 3.35 16.47 7.63
CA ALA A 67 3.69 17.71 6.96
C ALA A 67 4.25 17.41 5.57
N VAL A 68 3.59 17.89 4.52
CA VAL A 68 3.83 17.51 3.13
C VAL A 68 3.83 18.71 2.19
N ARG A 69 4.40 18.52 1.00
CA ARG A 69 4.21 19.43 -0.14
C ARG A 69 4.28 18.64 -1.44
N VAL A 70 3.73 19.18 -2.51
CA VAL A 70 3.84 18.57 -3.85
C VAL A 70 5.32 18.44 -4.24
N GLU A 71 5.71 17.28 -4.75
CA GLU A 71 7.10 17.03 -5.18
C GLU A 71 7.60 18.10 -6.16
N GLY A 72 8.81 18.61 -5.93
CA GLY A 72 9.43 19.65 -6.75
C GLY A 72 8.88 21.07 -6.51
N ASN A 73 7.94 21.24 -5.58
CA ASN A 73 7.43 22.54 -5.20
C ASN A 73 8.30 23.17 -4.09
N SER A 74 8.66 24.45 -4.25
CA SER A 74 9.46 25.19 -3.26
C SER A 74 8.65 25.85 -2.15
N ARG A 75 7.32 25.69 -2.15
CA ARG A 75 6.44 26.17 -1.08
C ARG A 75 6.75 25.49 0.25
N ALA A 76 6.28 26.12 1.33
CA ALA A 76 6.33 25.57 2.67
C ALA A 76 5.54 24.25 2.76
N PHE A 77 5.97 23.37 3.66
CA PHE A 77 5.21 22.18 4.00
C PHE A 77 3.90 22.58 4.70
N GLU A 78 2.83 21.86 4.39
CA GLU A 78 1.50 22.01 4.97
C GLU A 78 1.02 20.70 5.59
N GLU A 79 0.02 20.76 6.47
CA GLU A 79 -0.61 19.54 7.00
C GLU A 79 -1.38 18.83 5.89
N GLY A 80 -1.07 17.55 5.68
CA GLY A 80 -1.76 16.70 4.73
C GLY A 80 -1.70 15.25 5.16
N PHE A 81 -2.00 14.34 4.23
CA PHE A 81 -1.99 12.90 4.51
C PHE A 81 -1.16 12.14 3.50
N ILE A 82 -0.44 11.13 3.99
CA ILE A 82 0.27 10.18 3.13
C ILE A 82 -0.23 8.77 3.31
N ARG A 83 -0.23 8.04 2.21
CA ARG A 83 -0.59 6.62 2.13
C ARG A 83 0.52 5.75 2.71
N VAL A 84 0.22 5.04 3.79
CA VAL A 84 1.14 4.15 4.51
C VAL A 84 0.70 2.69 4.36
N PRO A 85 1.58 1.77 3.94
CA PRO A 85 1.24 0.35 3.87
C PRO A 85 1.21 -0.27 5.28
N ILE A 86 0.10 -0.90 5.65
CA ILE A 86 -0.14 -1.38 7.03
C ILE A 86 -0.29 -2.89 7.16
N ALA A 87 -0.55 -3.59 6.05
CA ALA A 87 -0.68 -5.05 6.06
C ALA A 87 -0.51 -5.63 4.66
N CYS A 88 -0.17 -6.92 4.59
CA CYS A 88 -0.33 -7.73 3.38
C CYS A 88 -1.41 -8.78 3.65
N GLN A 89 -2.50 -8.75 2.88
CA GLN A 89 -3.62 -9.68 3.05
C GLN A 89 -3.85 -10.54 1.80
N CYS A 90 -4.37 -11.74 2.00
CA CYS A 90 -4.81 -12.59 0.91
C CYS A 90 -6.24 -12.23 0.49
N ARG A 91 -6.41 -11.81 -0.76
CA ARG A 91 -7.72 -11.61 -1.37
C ARG A 91 -8.10 -12.84 -2.18
N LEU A 92 -9.22 -13.46 -1.84
CA LEU A 92 -9.76 -14.62 -2.55
C LEU A 92 -10.89 -14.23 -3.48
N ARG A 93 -10.97 -14.89 -4.64
CA ARG A 93 -12.12 -14.85 -5.54
C ARG A 93 -12.48 -16.27 -5.91
N ARG A 94 -13.75 -16.64 -5.76
CA ARG A 94 -14.23 -17.96 -6.19
C ARG A 94 -14.18 -18.02 -7.71
N LYS A 95 -13.56 -19.08 -8.25
CA LYS A 95 -13.63 -19.41 -9.66
C LYS A 95 -15.03 -19.95 -9.93
N ILE A 96 -15.75 -19.30 -10.84
CA ILE A 96 -17.01 -19.84 -11.35
C ILE A 96 -16.61 -20.91 -12.38
N GLY A 97 -16.81 -22.18 -12.05
CA GLY A 97 -16.51 -23.29 -12.93
C GLY A 97 -17.44 -23.32 -14.14
N HIS A 98 -16.85 -23.58 -15.30
CA HIS A 98 -17.47 -24.09 -16.52
C HIS A 98 -18.60 -25.09 -16.19
N GLY A 99 -19.84 -24.69 -16.42
CA GLY A 99 -20.98 -25.52 -16.04
C GLY A 99 -22.35 -25.07 -16.50
N ILE A 100 -22.49 -24.28 -17.57
CA ILE A 100 -23.72 -24.19 -18.40
C ILE A 100 -23.33 -23.68 -19.80
N TYR A 101 -22.97 -24.57 -20.73
CA TYR A 101 -23.26 -24.47 -22.17
C TYR A 101 -22.99 -25.87 -22.75
N SER A 102 -23.98 -26.74 -22.59
CA SER A 102 -24.15 -27.93 -23.40
C SER A 102 -25.57 -27.84 -23.93
N SER A 103 -25.71 -27.27 -25.12
CA SER A 103 -26.88 -27.34 -25.99
C SER A 103 -26.36 -27.22 -27.42
#